data_AF-A0A2K8XD42-F1
#
_entry.id   AF-A0A2K8XD42-F1
#
_cell.length_a   1.000
_cell.length_b   1.000
_cell.length_c   1.000
_cell.angle_alpha   90.00
_cell.angle_beta   90.00
_cell.angle_gamma   90.00
#
_symmetry.space_group_name_H-M   'P 1'
#
loop_
_entity.id
_entity.type
_entity.pdbx_description
1 polymer ?
#
loop_
_entity_poly.entity_id
_entity_poly.type
_entity_poly.pdbx_seq_one_letter_code
_entity_poly.pdbx_strand_id
1 'polypeptide(L)'
;MIWMYSIGIELNKKNQKDIGIKKILLNILFGYPTIYLISAWILILSGNMNMDTILPFHFGAMFCIFLLIILTSRTIIKFEKEENLQESSGIGLFFGIWYYFIGIWYIQPKLNEYIKRIE
;
A
#
# COMPACT_ATOMS: atom_id res chain seq x y z
N MET A 1 -2.10 -5.58 3.71
CA MET A 1 -1.56 -4.28 4.15
C MET A 1 -0.06 -4.33 4.45
N ILE A 2 0.42 -5.33 5.21
CA ILE A 2 1.85 -5.48 5.55
C ILE A 2 2.72 -5.55 4.28
N TRP A 3 2.28 -6.31 3.27
CA TRP A 3 2.98 -6.42 1.98
C TRP A 3 3.20 -5.06 1.28
N MET A 4 2.16 -4.22 1.17
CA MET A 4 2.27 -2.87 0.59
C MET A 4 3.20 -1.96 1.40
N TYR A 5 3.16 -2.07 2.73
CA TYR A 5 4.03 -1.33 3.63
C TYR A 5 5.50 -1.72 3.44
N SER A 6 5.79 -3.01 3.32
CA SER A 6 7.14 -3.52 3.04
C SER A 6 7.69 -2.98 1.73
N ILE A 7 6.90 -3.03 0.64
CA ILE A 7 7.30 -2.48 -0.67
C ILE A 7 7.60 -0.97 -0.54
N GLY A 8 6.70 -0.24 0.12
CA GLY A 8 6.84 1.20 0.32
C GLY A 8 8.04 1.60 1.17
N ILE A 9 8.51 0.75 2.09
CA ILE A 9 9.74 1.00 2.85
C ILE A 9 10.99 0.61 2.06
N GLU A 10 11.03 -0.61 1.52
CA GLU A 10 12.24 -1.17 0.92
C GLU A 10 12.66 -0.41 -0.33
N LEU A 11 11.71 -0.09 -1.21
CA LEU A 11 12.01 0.68 -2.41
C LEU A 11 12.26 2.17 -2.11
N ASN A 12 11.64 2.74 -1.08
CA ASN A 12 11.81 4.17 -0.73
C ASN A 12 13.09 4.45 0.07
N LYS A 13 13.67 3.47 0.77
CA LYS A 13 14.93 3.62 1.50
C LYS A 13 16.11 4.00 0.59
N LYS A 14 16.07 3.65 -0.70
CA LYS A 14 17.21 3.79 -1.62
C LYS A 14 17.05 4.86 -2.72
N ASN A 15 15.84 5.38 -2.99
CA ASN A 15 15.61 6.54 -3.89
C ASN A 15 15.96 7.90 -3.23
N GLN A 16 17.14 8.02 -2.61
CA GLN A 16 17.54 9.18 -1.80
C GLN A 16 17.72 10.50 -2.57
N LYS A 17 17.47 10.55 -3.88
CA LYS A 17 17.66 11.78 -4.67
C LYS A 17 16.43 12.68 -4.80
N ASP A 18 15.22 12.22 -4.47
CA ASP A 18 14.05 13.09 -4.66
C ASP A 18 12.92 12.76 -3.68
N ILE A 19 12.48 13.78 -2.92
CA ILE A 19 11.40 13.84 -1.92
C ILE A 19 10.75 12.47 -1.69
N GLY A 20 11.44 11.60 -0.96
CA GLY A 20 10.95 10.26 -0.64
C GLY A 20 9.61 10.35 0.08
N ILE A 21 8.73 9.36 -0.12
CA ILE A 21 7.47 9.27 0.61
C ILE A 21 7.82 9.40 2.10
N LYS A 22 7.28 10.43 2.77
CA LYS A 22 7.61 10.65 4.17
C LYS A 22 7.16 9.41 4.94
N LYS A 23 8.08 8.73 5.62
CA LYS A 23 7.79 7.52 6.42
C LYS A 23 6.58 7.70 7.35
N ILE A 24 6.39 8.92 7.87
CA ILE A 24 5.22 9.29 8.67
C ILE A 24 3.89 9.17 7.92
N LEU A 25 3.82 9.57 6.65
CA LEU A 25 2.63 9.42 5.82
C LEU A 25 2.29 7.94 5.63
N LEU A 26 3.31 7.11 5.33
CA LEU A 26 3.12 5.67 5.17
C LEU A 26 2.61 5.02 6.46
N ASN A 27 3.17 5.42 7.61
CA ASN A 27 2.72 4.94 8.92
C ASN A 27 1.27 5.32 9.22
N ILE A 28 0.84 6.55 8.88
CA ILE A 28 -0.54 7.00 9.09
C ILE A 28 -1.51 6.22 8.18
N LEU A 29 -1.20 6.11 6.89
CA LEU A 29 -2.04 5.42 5.90
C LEU A 29 -2.20 3.92 6.20
N PHE A 30 -1.19 3.29 6.81
CA PHE A 30 -1.27 1.91 7.28
C PHE A 30 -1.94 1.78 8.66
N GLY A 31 -1.65 2.72 9.57
CA GLY A 31 -2.13 2.67 10.95
C GLY A 31 -3.63 2.87 11.06
N TYR A 32 -4.18 3.87 10.34
CA TYR A 32 -5.61 4.19 10.44
C TYR A 32 -6.53 3.02 10.05
N PRO A 33 -6.40 2.35 8.89
CA PRO A 33 -7.26 1.22 8.55
C PRO A 33 -7.06 0.03 9.49
N THR A 34 -5.85 -0.17 10.03
CA THR A 34 -5.58 -1.24 10.99
C THR A 34 -6.35 -1.02 12.30
N ILE A 35 -6.29 0.20 12.84
CA ILE A 35 -7.01 0.59 14.06
C ILE A 35 -8.52 0.49 13.82
N TYR A 36 -8.99 0.97 12.67
CA TYR A 36 -10.40 0.88 12.28
C TYR A 36 -10.90 -0.57 12.21
N LEU A 37 -10.13 -1.49 11.63
CA LEU A 37 -10.51 -2.90 11.57
C LEU A 37 -10.64 -3.49 12.99
N ILE A 38 -9.68 -3.20 13.87
CA ILE A 38 -9.72 -3.69 15.26
C ILE A 38 -10.95 -3.12 15.99
N SER A 39 -11.21 -1.82 15.88
CA SER A 39 -12.37 -1.21 16.54
C SER A 39 -13.70 -1.72 15.98
N ALA A 40 -13.81 -1.91 14.67
CA ALA A 40 -14.98 -2.49 14.03
C ALA A 40 -15.25 -3.91 14.55
N TRP A 41 -14.22 -4.76 14.66
CA TRP A 41 -14.36 -6.10 15.22
C TRP A 41 -14.84 -6.09 16.68
N ILE A 42 -14.32 -5.18 17.51
CA ILE A 42 -14.78 -5.03 18.90
C ILE A 42 -16.26 -4.63 18.97
N LEU A 43 -16.70 -3.72 18.10
CA LEU A 43 -18.10 -3.27 18.04
C LEU A 43 -19.03 -4.39 17.57
N ILE A 44 -18.61 -5.18 16.58
CA ILE A 44 -19.36 -6.34 16.10
C ILE A 44 -19.51 -7.38 17.23
N LEU A 45 -18.41 -7.72 17.91
CA LEU A 45 -18.42 -8.72 18.99
C LEU A 45 -19.20 -8.28 20.23
N SER A 46 -19.24 -6.97 20.50
CA SER A 46 -20.04 -6.41 21.60
C SER A 46 -21.53 -6.26 21.27
N GLY A 47 -21.94 -6.49 20.01
CA GLY A 47 -23.32 -6.30 19.55
C GLY A 47 -23.75 -4.84 19.41
N ASN A 48 -22.85 -3.88 19.65
CA ASN A 48 -23.13 -2.45 19.60
C ASN A 48 -22.78 -1.87 18.22
N MET A 49 -23.54 -2.29 17.20
CA MET A 49 -23.32 -1.85 15.83
C MET A 49 -24.22 -0.65 15.49
N ASN A 50 -23.64 0.55 15.48
CA ASN A 50 -24.28 1.74 14.93
C ASN A 50 -23.67 2.09 13.56
N MET A 51 -24.42 1.83 12.48
CA MET A 51 -23.97 2.05 11.11
C MET A 51 -23.66 3.52 10.80
N ASP A 52 -24.44 4.46 11.34
CA ASP A 52 -24.23 5.89 11.09
C ASP A 52 -22.89 6.36 11.65
N THR A 53 -22.45 5.74 12.76
CA THR A 53 -21.14 6.02 13.34
C THR A 53 -20.03 5.26 12.62
N ILE A 54 -20.24 4.01 12.21
CA ILE A 54 -19.20 3.18 11.60
C ILE A 54 -18.87 3.62 10.17
N LEU A 55 -19.87 4.05 9.41
CA LEU A 55 -19.75 4.28 7.97
C LEU A 55 -18.75 5.39 7.60
N PRO A 56 -18.70 6.56 8.27
CA PRO A 56 -17.68 7.57 7.99
C PRO A 56 -16.24 7.07 8.23
N PHE A 57 -16.01 6.31 9.30
CA PHE A 57 -14.68 5.73 9.57
C PHE A 57 -14.32 4.64 8.57
N HIS A 58 -15.32 3.89 8.08
CA HIS A 58 -15.12 2.93 7.00
C HIS A 58 -14.64 3.58 5.72
N PHE A 59 -15.30 4.67 5.30
CA PHE A 59 -14.88 5.44 4.12
C PHE A 59 -13.50 6.06 4.30
N GLY A 60 -13.18 6.56 5.50
CA GLY A 60 -11.83 6.99 5.84
C GLY A 60 -10.79 5.88 5.65
N ALA A 61 -11.12 4.65 6.07
CA ALA A 61 -10.22 3.52 5.96
C ALA A 61 -10.02 3.10 4.50
N MET A 62 -11.09 3.07 3.71
CA MET A 62 -11.01 2.81 2.27
C MET A 62 -10.18 3.87 1.55
N PHE A 63 -10.35 5.15 1.88
CA PHE A 63 -9.55 6.24 1.33
C PHE A 63 -8.06 6.08 1.64
N CYS A 64 -7.71 5.76 2.89
CA CYS A 64 -6.33 5.47 3.27
C CYS A 64 -5.74 4.28 2.50
N ILE A 65 -6.51 3.20 2.30
CA ILE A 65 -6.08 2.04 1.52
C ILE A 65 -5.84 2.41 0.05
N PHE A 66 -6.74 3.18 -0.58
CA PHE A 66 -6.55 3.62 -1.97
C PHE A 66 -5.31 4.49 -2.12
N LEU A 67 -5.08 5.42 -1.20
CA LEU A 67 -3.85 6.22 -1.18
C LEU A 67 -2.61 5.34 -1.03
N LEU A 68 -2.65 4.34 -0.15
CA LEU A 68 -1.55 3.39 0.04
C LEU A 68 -1.25 2.64 -1.26
N ILE A 69 -2.28 2.15 -1.97
CA ILE A 69 -2.13 1.46 -3.26
C ILE A 69 -1.50 2.39 -4.32
N ILE A 70 -1.99 3.62 -4.43
CA ILE A 70 -1.45 4.63 -5.37
C ILE A 70 0.02 4.91 -5.06
N LEU A 71 0.35 5.09 -3.79
CA LEU A 71 1.73 5.33 -3.35
C LEU A 71 2.62 4.14 -3.68
N THR A 72 2.23 2.91 -3.33
CA THR A 72 2.99 1.70 -3.66
C THR A 72 3.20 1.55 -5.16
N SER A 73 2.16 1.77 -5.97
CA SER A 73 2.26 1.70 -7.44
C SER A 73 3.26 2.73 -7.97
N ARG A 74 3.20 3.98 -7.48
CA ARG A 74 4.15 5.04 -7.84
C ARG A 74 5.58 4.72 -7.41
N THR A 75 5.76 4.11 -6.24
CA THR A 75 7.09 3.71 -5.76
C THR A 75 7.71 2.66 -6.67
N ILE A 76 6.93 1.67 -7.11
CA ILE A 76 7.40 0.64 -8.06
C ILE A 76 7.83 1.29 -9.38
N ILE A 77 6.98 2.14 -9.98
CA ILE A 77 7.31 2.82 -11.25
C ILE A 77 8.53 3.72 -11.11
N LYS A 78 8.64 4.45 -9.99
CA LYS A 78 9.79 5.31 -9.73
C LYS A 78 11.08 4.49 -9.67
N PHE A 79 11.06 3.33 -9.01
CA PHE A 79 12.19 2.41 -8.99
C PHE A 79 12.52 1.87 -10.39
N GLU A 80 11.52 1.41 -11.16
CA GLU A 80 11.71 0.94 -12.53
C GLU A 80 12.39 2.01 -13.40
N LYS A 81 11.95 3.26 -13.27
CA LYS A 81 12.51 4.39 -14.00
C LYS A 81 13.95 4.73 -13.59
N GLU A 82 14.26 4.70 -12.30
CA GLU A 82 15.62 4.98 -11.79
C GLU A 82 16.63 3.90 -12.22
N GLU A 83 16.18 2.64 -12.32
CA GLU A 83 16.99 1.50 -12.76
C GLU A 83 16.98 1.27 -14.29
N ASN A 84 16.39 2.20 -15.08
CA ASN A 84 16.22 2.07 -16.54
C ASN A 84 15.56 0.74 -16.98
N LEU A 85 14.60 0.25 -16.19
CA LEU A 85 13.81 -0.95 -16.47
C LEU A 85 12.57 -0.60 -17.31
N GLN A 86 11.94 -1.63 -17.89
CA GLN A 86 10.66 -1.45 -18.57
C GLN A 86 9.58 -1.03 -17.55
N GLU A 87 9.01 0.17 -17.74
CA GLU A 87 7.97 0.70 -16.87
C GLU A 87 6.70 -0.15 -16.91
N SER A 88 6.18 -0.48 -15.73
CA SER A 88 4.88 -1.10 -15.56
C SER A 88 3.75 -0.08 -15.74
N SER A 89 2.63 -0.51 -16.30
CA SER A 89 1.42 0.32 -16.33
C SER A 89 0.94 0.63 -14.90
N GLY A 90 0.85 1.91 -14.54
CA GLY A 90 0.41 2.31 -13.20
C GLY A 90 -1.03 1.91 -12.87
N ILE A 91 -1.91 1.86 -13.87
CA ILE A 91 -3.28 1.33 -13.70
C ILE A 91 -3.24 -0.18 -13.46
N GLY A 92 -2.38 -0.89 -14.20
CA GLY A 92 -2.16 -2.33 -13.99
C GLY A 92 -1.63 -2.65 -12.60
N LEU A 93 -0.66 -1.87 -12.10
CA LEU A 93 -0.16 -2.00 -10.73
C LEU A 93 -1.23 -1.67 -9.69
N PHE A 94 -2.00 -0.60 -9.88
CA PHE A 94 -3.09 -0.24 -8.96
C PHE A 94 -4.08 -1.39 -8.79
N PHE A 95 -4.61 -1.92 -9.89
CA PHE A 95 -5.57 -3.03 -9.83
C PHE A 95 -4.93 -4.34 -9.39
N GLY A 96 -3.67 -4.59 -9.75
CA GLY A 96 -2.94 -5.76 -9.26
C GLY A 96 -2.76 -5.74 -7.74
N ILE A 97 -2.40 -4.59 -7.17
CA ILE A 97 -2.27 -4.44 -5.72
C ILE A 97 -3.64 -4.47 -5.04
N TRP A 98 -4.67 -3.84 -5.63
CA TRP A 98 -6.02 -3.85 -5.09
C TRP A 98 -6.61 -5.27 -5.05
N TYR A 99 -6.48 -6.01 -6.16
CA TYR A 99 -6.85 -7.42 -6.27
C TYR A 99 -5.67 -8.34 -5.96
N TYR A 100 -5.06 -8.15 -4.79
CA TYR A 100 -3.78 -8.77 -4.43
C TYR A 100 -3.75 -10.31 -4.60
N PHE A 101 -4.88 -10.99 -4.42
CA PHE A 101 -4.99 -12.45 -4.58
C PHE A 101 -4.62 -12.92 -6.00
N ILE A 102 -4.85 -12.08 -7.02
CA ILE A 102 -4.39 -12.29 -8.39
C ILE A 102 -3.09 -11.53 -8.63
N GLY A 103 -3.02 -10.25 -8.26
CA GLY A 103 -1.90 -9.40 -8.66
C GLY A 103 -0.56 -9.76 -8.03
N ILE A 104 -0.55 -10.49 -6.91
CA ILE A 104 0.71 -10.97 -6.30
C ILE A 104 1.52 -11.84 -7.27
N TRP A 105 0.86 -12.64 -8.11
CA TRP A 105 1.54 -13.51 -9.08
C TRP A 105 2.26 -12.73 -10.19
N TYR A 106 1.78 -11.52 -10.50
CA TYR A 106 2.40 -10.64 -11.48
C TYR A 106 3.44 -9.70 -10.86
N ILE A 107 3.16 -9.19 -9.66
CA ILE A 107 3.98 -8.14 -9.01
C ILE A 107 5.15 -8.75 -8.23
N GLN A 108 4.96 -9.91 -7.57
CA GLN A 108 5.99 -10.50 -6.71
C GLN A 108 7.26 -10.95 -7.47
N PRO A 109 7.18 -11.58 -8.66
CA PRO A 109 8.39 -11.95 -9.41
C PRO A 109 9.27 -10.72 -9.74
N LYS A 110 8.63 -9.63 -10.15
CA LYS A 110 9.31 -8.35 -10.44
C LYS A 110 9.97 -7.77 -9.19
N LEU A 111 9.25 -7.72 -8.07
CA LEU A 111 9.81 -7.24 -6.79
C LEU A 111 11.03 -8.07 -6.35
N ASN A 112 11.00 -9.39 -6.56
CA ASN A 112 12.15 -10.24 -6.24
C ASN A 112 13.37 -9.92 -7.11
N GLU A 113 13.17 -9.60 -8.40
CA GLU A 113 14.25 -9.11 -9.27
C GLU A 113 14.78 -7.75 -8.83
N TYR A 114 13.88 -6.84 -8.41
CA TYR A 114 14.28 -5.53 -7.89
C TYR A 114 15.14 -5.66 -6.64
N ILE A 115 14.77 -6.53 -5.70
CA ILE A 115 15.55 -6.80 -4.48
C ILE A 115 16.96 -7.30 -4.83
N LYS A 116 17.10 -8.23 -5.79
CA LYS A 116 18.41 -8.73 -6.23
C LYS A 116 19.31 -7.67 -6.88
N ARG A 117 18.74 -6.61 -7.45
CA ARG A 117 19.50 -5.48 -8.01
C ARG A 117 19.90 -4.47 -6.93
N ILE A 118 19.20 -4.52 -5.80
CA ILE A 118 19.43 -3.67 -4.64
C ILE A 118 20.51 -4.27 -3.72
N GLU A 119 20.67 -5.60 -3.68
CA GLU A 119 21.77 -6.30 -2.98
C GLU A 119 23.11 -6.19 -3.73
#